data_AF-A0A1H9U7W7-F1
#
_entry.id   AF-A0A1H9U7W7-F1
#
_cell.length_a   1.000
_cell.length_b   1.000
_cell.length_c   1.000
_cell.angle_alpha   90.00
_cell.angle_beta   90.00
_cell.angle_gamma   90.00
#
_symmetry.space_group_name_H-M   'P 1'
#
loop_
_entity.id
_entity.type
_entity.pdbx_description
1 polymer ?
#
loop_
_entity_poly.entity_id
_entity_poly.type
_entity_poly.pdbx_seq_one_letter_code
_entity_poly.pdbx_strand_id
1 'polypeptide(L)'
;MNAEVFQMADKEKKTDKRRTIIGIVATYVLMVLANIILSNAFSYIIINGVSIPFYVYGTVVELGIVMPAIIYTVLKGESITESFGFRKIRVKTVLWTMLLTILSFPLYTCANVLSQIFVPNTAIESASEMSGSIFGSWFVVAIVASLCEEIAIRGFCFNRLKKVSSLFVAAAISAIMFGVLHLNINQMCYAMVLGFIFALANFASGSIWTSIIMHTIINSLGYAVVMIAELSTASAGINLEETAELQRTQTSSFLMTGLVLFVISIGCAFLIKMVLKKIAVSENNQEAVEVF
;
A
#
# COMPACT_ATOMS: atom_id res chain seq x y z
N MET A 1 -16.90 -45.23 -13.98
CA MET A 1 -16.95 -44.11 -13.02
C MET A 1 -15.70 -43.24 -13.20
N ASN A 2 -15.49 -42.48 -14.29
CA ASN A 2 -14.16 -41.86 -14.48
C ASN A 2 -14.00 -40.65 -15.47
N ALA A 3 -15.04 -40.07 -16.05
CA ALA A 3 -14.90 -38.84 -16.86
C ALA A 3 -15.85 -37.74 -16.42
N GLU A 4 -17.11 -38.08 -16.16
CA GLU A 4 -18.14 -37.13 -15.73
C GLU A 4 -17.85 -36.55 -14.33
N VAL A 5 -17.38 -37.37 -13.38
CA VAL A 5 -17.00 -36.91 -12.04
C VAL A 5 -15.81 -35.92 -12.10
N PHE A 6 -14.82 -36.19 -12.96
CA PHE A 6 -13.70 -35.28 -13.18
C PHE A 6 -14.14 -33.98 -13.85
N GLN A 7 -15.02 -34.05 -14.86
CA GLN A 7 -15.58 -32.88 -15.53
C GLN A 7 -16.46 -32.04 -14.60
N MET A 8 -17.24 -32.67 -13.71
CA MET A 8 -18.03 -32.00 -12.69
C MET A 8 -17.14 -31.29 -11.68
N ALA A 9 -16.11 -31.96 -11.15
CA ALA A 9 -15.16 -31.36 -10.22
C ALA A 9 -14.36 -30.20 -10.83
N ASP A 10 -13.97 -30.30 -12.10
CA ASP A 10 -13.29 -29.20 -12.82
C ASP A 10 -14.22 -28.00 -13.06
N LYS A 11 -15.49 -28.25 -13.42
CA LYS A 11 -16.52 -27.20 -13.54
C LYS A 11 -16.79 -26.51 -12.20
N GLU A 12 -16.86 -27.26 -11.11
CA GLU A 12 -17.10 -26.71 -9.77
C GLU A 12 -15.93 -25.83 -9.32
N LYS A 13 -14.68 -26.29 -9.48
CA LYS A 13 -13.48 -25.48 -9.20
C LYS A 13 -13.42 -24.19 -10.03
N LYS A 14 -13.74 -24.26 -11.32
CA LYS A 14 -13.80 -23.07 -12.19
C LYS A 14 -14.88 -22.08 -11.75
N THR A 15 -16.03 -22.60 -11.31
CA THR A 15 -17.15 -21.79 -10.82
C THR A 15 -16.80 -21.08 -9.51
N ASP A 16 -16.15 -21.78 -8.58
CA ASP A 16 -15.71 -21.23 -7.30
C ASP A 16 -14.63 -20.15 -7.48
N LYS A 17 -13.65 -20.40 -8.36
CA LYS A 17 -12.65 -19.40 -8.78
C LYS A 17 -13.31 -18.14 -9.33
N ARG A 18 -14.29 -18.29 -10.24
CA ARG A 18 -14.99 -17.14 -10.84
C ARG A 18 -15.76 -16.34 -9.78
N ARG A 19 -16.46 -17.01 -8.87
CA ARG A 19 -17.19 -16.35 -7.76
C ARG A 19 -16.24 -15.58 -6.85
N THR A 20 -15.09 -16.15 -6.53
CA THR A 20 -14.05 -15.50 -5.73
C THR A 20 -13.54 -14.23 -6.40
N ILE A 21 -13.21 -14.29 -7.69
CA ILE A 21 -12.74 -13.12 -8.45
C ILE A 21 -13.81 -12.02 -8.50
N ILE A 22 -15.07 -12.38 -8.78
CA ILE A 22 -16.17 -11.41 -8.80
C ILE A 22 -16.34 -10.75 -7.42
N GLY A 23 -16.27 -11.53 -6.34
CA GLY A 23 -16.35 -11.01 -4.97
C GLY A 23 -15.23 -10.02 -4.65
N ILE A 24 -13.99 -10.33 -5.05
CA ILE A 24 -12.83 -9.44 -4.86
C ILE A 24 -13.02 -8.14 -5.63
N VAL A 25 -13.36 -8.23 -6.92
CA VAL A 25 -13.51 -7.05 -7.80
C VAL A 25 -14.67 -6.18 -7.34
N ALA A 26 -15.84 -6.75 -7.07
CA ALA A 26 -17.00 -6.01 -6.60
C ALA A 26 -16.72 -5.29 -5.28
N THR A 27 -16.08 -5.98 -4.32
CA THR A 27 -15.72 -5.37 -3.03
C THR A 27 -14.71 -4.25 -3.22
N TYR A 28 -13.68 -4.46 -4.04
CA TYR A 28 -12.68 -3.43 -4.33
C TYR A 28 -13.28 -2.19 -5.01
N VAL A 29 -14.20 -2.37 -5.96
CA VAL A 29 -14.94 -1.26 -6.56
C VAL A 29 -15.71 -0.47 -5.50
N LEU A 30 -16.35 -1.15 -4.53
CA LEU A 30 -17.01 -0.47 -3.40
C LEU A 30 -16.01 0.31 -2.52
N MET A 31 -14.80 -0.20 -2.30
CA MET A 31 -13.75 0.53 -1.56
C MET A 31 -13.34 1.81 -2.29
N VAL A 32 -13.11 1.73 -3.61
CA VAL A 32 -12.75 2.89 -4.44
C VAL A 32 -13.89 3.91 -4.46
N LEU A 33 -15.13 3.46 -4.63
CA LEU A 33 -16.31 4.34 -4.59
C LEU A 33 -16.47 5.00 -3.22
N ALA A 34 -16.28 4.26 -2.13
CA ALA A 34 -16.32 4.83 -0.78
C ALA A 34 -15.25 5.91 -0.60
N ASN A 35 -14.01 5.66 -1.05
CA ASN A 35 -12.93 6.65 -1.02
C ASN A 35 -13.32 7.94 -1.79
N ILE A 36 -13.75 7.79 -3.05
CA ILE A 36 -14.14 8.93 -3.90
C ILE A 36 -15.30 9.70 -3.27
N ILE A 37 -16.37 9.02 -2.87
CA ILE A 37 -17.58 9.66 -2.35
C ILE A 37 -17.28 10.40 -1.05
N LEU A 38 -16.61 9.76 -0.09
CA LEU A 38 -16.31 10.36 1.20
C LEU A 38 -15.35 11.54 1.06
N SER A 39 -14.28 11.39 0.28
CA SER A 39 -13.32 12.47 0.04
C SER A 39 -13.99 13.68 -0.58
N ASN A 40 -14.80 13.51 -1.64
CA ASN A 40 -15.52 14.61 -2.27
C ASN A 40 -16.58 15.23 -1.36
N ALA A 41 -17.27 14.43 -0.54
CA ALA A 41 -18.25 14.94 0.42
C ALA A 41 -17.59 15.85 1.47
N PHE A 42 -16.44 15.44 2.03
CA PHE A 42 -15.69 16.27 2.97
C PHE A 42 -15.10 17.51 2.30
N SER A 43 -14.53 17.39 1.09
CA SER A 43 -14.07 18.56 0.33
C SER A 43 -15.19 19.57 0.09
N TYR A 44 -16.39 19.11 -0.27
CA TYR A 44 -17.56 19.98 -0.43
C TYR A 44 -17.92 20.69 0.89
N ILE A 45 -17.96 19.97 2.01
CA ILE A 45 -18.27 20.55 3.33
C ILE A 45 -17.25 21.64 3.71
N ILE A 46 -15.96 21.37 3.49
CA ILE A 46 -14.86 22.29 3.82
C ILE A 46 -14.91 23.56 2.97
N ILE A 47 -15.13 23.43 1.66
CA ILE A 47 -15.23 24.58 0.73
C ILE A 47 -16.45 25.46 1.07
N ASN A 48 -17.49 24.90 1.68
CA ASN A 48 -18.65 25.66 2.16
C ASN A 48 -18.44 26.29 3.57
N GLY A 49 -17.20 26.38 4.03
CA GLY A 49 -16.83 27.14 5.22
C GLY A 49 -16.89 26.37 6.54
N VAL A 50 -17.14 25.05 6.51
CA VAL A 50 -17.11 24.21 7.71
C VAL A 50 -15.68 23.70 7.92
N SER A 51 -15.03 24.17 8.98
CA SER A 51 -13.70 23.68 9.34
C SER A 51 -13.79 22.30 10.00
N ILE A 52 -13.26 21.28 9.33
CA ILE A 52 -13.13 19.92 9.86
C ILE A 52 -11.64 19.55 9.84
N PRO A 53 -11.04 19.20 11.00
CA PRO A 53 -9.63 18.82 11.04
C PRO A 53 -9.35 17.55 10.21
N PHE A 54 -8.18 17.48 9.57
CA PHE A 54 -7.77 16.33 8.74
C PHE A 54 -7.89 15.00 9.48
N TYR A 55 -7.46 14.95 10.73
CA TYR A 55 -7.50 13.70 11.50
C TYR A 55 -8.93 13.16 11.70
N VAL A 56 -9.97 14.01 11.62
CA VAL A 56 -11.37 13.57 11.71
C VAL A 56 -11.81 12.98 10.37
N TYR A 57 -11.77 13.78 9.31
CA TYR A 57 -12.30 13.31 8.03
C TYR A 57 -11.44 12.22 7.40
N GLY A 58 -10.11 12.29 7.54
CA GLY A 58 -9.19 11.25 7.09
C GLY A 58 -9.48 9.90 7.75
N THR A 59 -9.73 9.88 9.07
CA THR A 59 -10.15 8.65 9.76
C THR A 59 -11.44 8.08 9.18
N VAL A 60 -12.44 8.93 8.88
CA VAL A 60 -13.71 8.48 8.30
C VAL A 60 -13.52 7.89 6.90
N VAL A 61 -12.67 8.53 6.07
CA VAL A 61 -12.33 8.02 4.73
C VAL A 61 -11.66 6.66 4.82
N GLU A 62 -10.66 6.50 5.69
CA GLU A 62 -9.93 5.22 5.87
C GLU A 62 -10.84 4.09 6.36
N LEU A 63 -11.72 4.40 7.32
CA LEU A 63 -12.75 3.45 7.75
C LEU A 63 -13.68 3.09 6.58
N GLY A 64 -14.09 4.07 5.79
CA GLY A 64 -14.89 3.86 4.57
C GLY A 64 -14.23 2.90 3.57
N ILE A 65 -12.90 2.97 3.40
CA ILE A 65 -12.13 2.09 2.51
C ILE A 65 -12.15 0.65 3.03
N VAL A 66 -11.94 0.41 4.34
CA VAL A 66 -11.81 -0.95 4.87
C VAL A 66 -13.17 -1.65 5.10
N MET A 67 -14.24 -0.89 5.34
CA MET A 67 -15.55 -1.45 5.70
C MET A 67 -16.13 -2.44 4.68
N PRO A 68 -16.08 -2.22 3.35
CA PRO A 68 -16.54 -3.20 2.37
C PRO A 68 -15.87 -4.59 2.51
N ALA A 69 -14.56 -4.63 2.79
CA ALA A 69 -13.83 -5.88 3.02
C ALA A 69 -14.34 -6.63 4.26
N ILE A 70 -14.55 -5.89 5.36
CA ILE A 70 -15.04 -6.43 6.63
C ILE A 70 -16.46 -6.97 6.43
N ILE A 71 -17.36 -6.17 5.85
CA ILE A 71 -18.75 -6.54 5.60
C ILE A 71 -18.82 -7.79 4.73
N TYR A 72 -18.09 -7.84 3.61
CA TYR A 72 -18.06 -9.02 2.75
C TYR A 72 -17.64 -10.29 3.53
N THR A 73 -16.58 -10.18 4.33
CA THR A 73 -16.01 -11.32 5.06
C THR A 73 -16.99 -11.84 6.12
N VAL A 74 -17.63 -10.94 6.86
CA VAL A 74 -18.65 -11.28 7.86
C VAL A 74 -19.89 -11.90 7.21
N LEU A 75 -20.39 -11.34 6.11
CA LEU A 75 -21.55 -11.88 5.38
C LEU A 75 -21.28 -13.27 4.79
N LYS A 76 -20.01 -13.61 4.51
CA LYS A 76 -19.59 -14.94 4.10
C LYS A 76 -19.42 -15.92 5.26
N GLY A 77 -19.55 -15.47 6.50
CA GLY A 77 -19.30 -16.29 7.70
C GLY A 77 -17.83 -16.67 7.86
N GLU A 78 -16.92 -15.94 7.21
CA GLU A 78 -15.48 -16.19 7.27
C GLU A 78 -14.87 -15.51 8.51
N SER A 79 -13.91 -16.16 9.16
CA SER A 79 -13.14 -15.54 10.25
C SER A 79 -12.26 -14.40 9.70
N ILE A 80 -12.43 -13.19 10.23
CA ILE A 80 -11.61 -12.02 9.85
C ILE A 80 -10.14 -12.26 10.15
N THR A 81 -9.84 -12.77 11.35
CA THR A 81 -8.45 -12.94 11.81
C THR A 81 -7.69 -13.93 10.93
N GLU A 82 -8.33 -15.06 10.59
CA GLU A 82 -7.72 -16.08 9.75
C GLU A 82 -7.67 -15.68 8.28
N SER A 83 -8.77 -15.12 7.76
CA SER A 83 -8.88 -14.75 6.34
C SER A 83 -7.96 -13.60 5.97
N PHE A 84 -7.80 -12.63 6.89
CA PHE A 84 -6.91 -11.50 6.69
C PHE A 84 -5.48 -11.80 7.09
N GLY A 85 -5.19 -12.93 7.76
CA GLY A 85 -3.82 -13.30 8.12
C GLY A 85 -3.29 -12.53 9.33
N PHE A 86 -4.12 -12.23 10.32
CA PHE A 86 -3.67 -11.69 11.61
C PHE A 86 -3.00 -12.80 12.44
N ARG A 87 -1.72 -13.06 12.18
CA ARG A 87 -0.89 -14.04 12.92
C ARG A 87 0.24 -13.33 13.64
N LYS A 88 0.50 -13.66 14.91
CA LYS A 88 1.65 -13.11 15.62
C LYS A 88 2.94 -13.43 14.86
N ILE A 89 3.83 -12.45 14.74
CA ILE A 89 5.15 -12.61 14.14
C ILE A 89 6.22 -12.63 15.23
N ARG A 90 7.33 -13.31 14.98
CA ARG A 90 8.48 -13.37 15.89
C ARG A 90 9.23 -12.03 15.87
N VAL A 91 9.89 -11.71 16.98
CA VAL A 91 10.71 -10.48 17.09
C VAL A 91 11.79 -10.43 16.00
N LYS A 92 12.40 -11.57 15.64
CA LYS A 92 13.36 -11.64 14.53
C LYS A 92 12.75 -11.19 13.20
N THR A 93 11.49 -11.54 12.96
CA THR A 93 10.75 -11.12 11.77
C THR A 93 10.51 -9.63 11.76
N VAL A 94 10.20 -9.01 12.91
CA VAL A 94 10.11 -7.54 13.02
C VAL A 94 11.42 -6.88 12.58
N LEU A 95 12.58 -7.37 13.05
CA LEU A 95 13.88 -6.83 12.67
C LEU A 95 14.16 -6.99 11.17
N TRP A 96 13.85 -8.17 10.60
CA TRP A 96 13.97 -8.37 9.15
C TRP A 96 13.02 -7.48 8.35
N THR A 97 11.80 -7.23 8.85
CA THR A 97 10.83 -6.32 8.24
C THR A 97 11.32 -4.87 8.27
N MET A 98 11.99 -4.43 9.34
CA MET A 98 12.63 -3.11 9.38
C MET A 98 13.74 -2.99 8.35
N LEU A 99 14.62 -3.99 8.24
CA LEU A 99 15.65 -4.03 7.19
C LEU A 99 15.03 -4.04 5.78
N LEU A 100 13.97 -4.83 5.58
CA LEU A 100 13.25 -4.88 4.32
C LEU A 100 12.67 -3.52 3.94
N THR A 101 12.19 -2.75 4.92
CA THR A 101 11.69 -1.39 4.72
C THR A 101 12.79 -0.47 4.21
N ILE A 102 13.97 -0.50 4.85
CA ILE A 102 15.15 0.28 4.43
C ILE A 102 15.58 -0.09 3.00
N LEU A 103 15.65 -1.40 2.70
CA LEU A 103 16.03 -1.88 1.36
C LEU A 103 15.00 -1.54 0.29
N SER A 104 13.74 -1.30 0.67
CA SER A 104 12.68 -0.89 -0.26
C SER A 104 12.83 0.59 -0.67
N PHE A 105 13.53 1.40 0.13
CA PHE A 105 13.64 2.85 -0.07
C PHE A 105 14.10 3.26 -1.47
N PRO A 106 15.21 2.71 -2.01
CA PRO A 106 15.66 3.10 -3.34
C PRO A 106 14.66 2.73 -4.44
N LEU A 107 13.95 1.60 -4.30
CA LEU A 107 13.03 1.09 -5.32
C LEU A 107 11.81 2.00 -5.47
N TYR A 108 11.12 2.32 -4.35
CA TYR A 108 9.94 3.15 -4.43
C TYR A 108 10.29 4.62 -4.69
N THR A 109 11.44 5.10 -4.22
CA THR A 109 11.91 6.47 -4.53
C THR A 109 12.29 6.58 -6.01
N CYS A 110 12.91 5.53 -6.59
CA CYS A 110 13.14 5.47 -8.03
C CYS A 110 11.81 5.55 -8.80
N ALA A 111 10.79 4.81 -8.39
CA ALA A 111 9.48 4.87 -9.02
C ALA A 111 8.81 6.25 -8.88
N ASN A 112 8.98 6.91 -7.72
CA ASN A 112 8.52 8.27 -7.50
C ASN A 112 9.20 9.29 -8.42
N VAL A 113 10.53 9.20 -8.57
CA VAL A 113 11.29 10.09 -9.47
C VAL A 113 10.92 9.83 -10.93
N LEU A 114 10.80 8.57 -11.34
CA LEU A 114 10.45 8.22 -12.72
C LEU A 114 9.03 8.67 -13.09
N SER A 115 8.06 8.56 -12.20
CA SER A 115 6.69 9.03 -12.48
C SER A 115 6.64 10.55 -12.61
N GLN A 116 7.48 11.26 -11.87
CA GLN A 116 7.58 12.72 -11.89
C GLN A 116 8.14 13.31 -13.20
N ILE A 117 8.72 12.47 -14.07
CA ILE A 117 9.06 12.85 -15.46
C ILE A 117 7.79 13.20 -16.25
N PHE A 118 6.67 12.55 -15.92
CA PHE A 118 5.42 12.66 -16.67
C PHE A 118 4.34 13.50 -15.96
N VAL A 119 4.34 13.53 -14.63
CA VAL A 119 3.31 14.21 -13.82
C VAL A 119 3.92 14.93 -12.60
N PRO A 120 3.31 16.00 -12.07
CA PRO A 120 3.77 16.62 -10.83
C PRO A 120 3.61 15.72 -9.60
N ASN A 121 4.34 16.03 -8.52
CA ASN A 121 4.21 15.35 -7.23
C ASN A 121 3.12 16.02 -6.38
N THR A 122 1.87 15.66 -6.65
CA THR A 122 0.71 16.20 -5.93
C THR A 122 0.53 15.61 -4.52
N ALA A 123 1.38 14.67 -4.10
CA ALA A 123 1.42 14.22 -2.71
C ALA A 123 1.94 15.34 -1.77
N ILE A 124 2.76 16.27 -2.28
CA ILE A 124 3.22 17.45 -1.53
C ILE A 124 2.04 18.41 -1.30
N GLU A 125 1.25 18.69 -2.34
CA GLU A 125 0.03 19.51 -2.26
C GLU A 125 -0.97 18.91 -1.25
N SER A 126 -1.16 17.58 -1.31
CA SER A 126 -2.09 16.89 -0.41
C SER A 126 -1.66 16.98 1.06
N ALA A 127 -0.36 17.14 1.31
CA ALA A 127 0.20 17.25 2.65
C ALA A 127 0.19 18.69 3.17
N SER A 128 0.42 19.70 2.30
CA SER A 128 0.33 21.12 2.66
C SER A 128 -1.10 21.56 3.01
N GLU A 129 -2.11 20.89 2.43
CA GLU A 129 -3.53 21.13 2.73
C GLU A 129 -4.02 20.47 4.04
N MET A 130 -3.19 19.66 4.71
CA MET A 130 -3.59 18.97 5.94
C MET A 130 -3.76 19.94 7.12
N SER A 131 -5.01 20.30 7.40
CA SER A 131 -5.35 21.15 8.56
C SER A 131 -5.40 20.39 9.89
N GLY A 132 -5.08 21.09 10.98
CA GLY A 132 -5.27 20.58 12.35
C GLY A 132 -3.96 20.19 13.06
N SER A 133 -4.04 19.22 13.96
CA SER A 133 -2.90 18.79 14.79
C SER A 133 -1.90 17.97 13.97
N ILE A 134 -0.61 18.35 14.00
CA ILE A 134 0.50 17.57 13.39
C ILE A 134 0.49 16.13 13.90
N PHE A 135 0.32 15.92 15.21
CA PHE A 135 0.26 14.58 15.78
C PHE A 135 -1.00 13.82 15.32
N GLY A 136 -2.15 14.50 15.25
CA GLY A 136 -3.39 13.91 14.74
C GLY A 136 -3.26 13.47 13.28
N SER A 137 -2.69 14.32 12.43
CA SER A 137 -2.47 14.04 11.02
C SER A 137 -1.45 12.92 10.82
N TRP A 138 -0.34 12.94 11.56
CA TRP A 138 0.61 11.82 11.58
C TRP A 138 -0.07 10.51 11.99
N PHE A 139 -0.87 10.52 13.06
CA PHE A 139 -1.55 9.30 13.52
C PHE A 139 -2.47 8.73 12.45
N VAL A 140 -3.21 9.58 11.72
CA VAL A 140 -4.07 9.12 10.64
C VAL A 140 -3.25 8.59 9.46
N VAL A 141 -2.29 9.36 8.93
CA VAL A 141 -1.48 8.97 7.76
C VAL A 141 -0.62 7.74 8.04
N ALA A 142 0.02 7.68 9.22
CA ALA A 142 0.97 6.63 9.52
C ALA A 142 0.35 5.38 10.13
N ILE A 143 -0.72 5.50 10.93
CA ILE A 143 -1.27 4.37 11.68
C ILE A 143 -2.63 3.95 11.11
N VAL A 144 -3.58 4.88 11.03
CA VAL A 144 -4.95 4.55 10.61
C VAL A 144 -4.98 4.10 9.16
N ALA A 145 -4.37 4.87 8.26
CA ALA A 145 -4.31 4.54 6.83
C ALA A 145 -3.53 3.23 6.59
N SER A 146 -2.32 3.11 7.17
CA SER A 146 -1.54 1.89 7.05
C SER A 146 -2.28 0.65 7.57
N LEU A 147 -3.07 0.77 8.65
CA LEU A 147 -3.88 -0.35 9.12
C LEU A 147 -5.05 -0.67 8.18
N CYS A 148 -5.84 0.34 7.80
CA CYS A 148 -7.05 0.17 6.99
C CYS A 148 -6.72 -0.33 5.58
N GLU A 149 -5.74 0.29 4.92
CA GLU A 149 -5.32 -0.06 3.57
C GLU A 149 -4.69 -1.46 3.52
N GLU A 150 -3.88 -1.85 4.51
CA GLU A 150 -3.29 -3.20 4.54
C GLU A 150 -4.33 -4.27 4.83
N ILE A 151 -5.33 -3.99 5.67
CA ILE A 151 -6.48 -4.89 5.85
C ILE A 151 -7.26 -5.04 4.53
N ALA A 152 -7.56 -3.94 3.85
CA ALA A 152 -8.31 -3.95 2.59
C ALA A 152 -7.54 -4.66 1.46
N ILE A 153 -6.26 -4.35 1.28
CA ILE A 153 -5.48 -4.87 0.15
C ILE A 153 -4.80 -6.20 0.50
N ARG A 154 -4.00 -6.28 1.56
CA ARG A 154 -3.23 -7.50 1.87
C ARG A 154 -4.13 -8.54 2.53
N GLY A 155 -4.88 -8.11 3.53
CA GLY A 155 -5.82 -8.95 4.27
C GLY A 155 -6.95 -9.49 3.38
N PHE A 156 -7.61 -8.62 2.61
CA PHE A 156 -8.76 -9.02 1.82
C PHE A 156 -8.43 -9.40 0.37
N CYS A 157 -7.88 -8.48 -0.44
CA CYS A 157 -7.68 -8.71 -1.87
C CYS A 157 -6.57 -9.75 -2.15
N PHE A 158 -5.35 -9.51 -1.70
CA PHE A 158 -4.19 -10.35 -1.98
C PHE A 158 -4.36 -11.78 -1.46
N ASN A 159 -4.73 -11.95 -0.18
CA ASN A 159 -4.88 -13.30 0.41
C ASN A 159 -5.94 -14.13 -0.32
N ARG A 160 -7.00 -13.52 -0.87
CA ARG A 160 -7.99 -14.23 -1.69
C ARG A 160 -7.50 -14.46 -3.13
N LEU A 161 -6.83 -13.49 -3.74
CA LEU A 161 -6.20 -13.65 -5.06
C LEU A 161 -5.19 -14.81 -5.05
N LYS A 162 -4.35 -14.94 -4.02
CA LYS A 162 -3.38 -16.04 -3.86
C LYS A 162 -4.04 -17.42 -3.89
N LYS A 163 -5.29 -17.56 -3.45
CA LYS A 163 -6.03 -18.83 -3.49
C LYS A 163 -6.44 -19.24 -4.92
N VAL A 164 -6.48 -18.29 -5.86
CA VAL A 164 -7.01 -18.51 -7.22
C VAL A 164 -6.04 -18.17 -8.35
N SER A 165 -4.86 -17.63 -8.05
CA SER A 165 -3.78 -17.32 -9.00
C SER A 165 -2.40 -17.65 -8.42
N SER A 166 -1.35 -17.58 -9.25
CA SER A 166 0.02 -17.69 -8.74
C SER A 166 0.37 -16.51 -7.83
N LEU A 167 1.37 -16.71 -6.96
CA LEU A 167 1.83 -15.69 -6.01
C LEU A 167 2.15 -14.36 -6.69
N PHE A 168 2.98 -14.37 -7.73
CA PHE A 168 3.43 -13.15 -8.39
C PHE A 168 2.31 -12.43 -9.14
N VAL A 169 1.34 -13.18 -9.69
CA VAL A 169 0.13 -12.58 -10.29
C VAL A 169 -0.75 -11.96 -9.23
N ALA A 170 -0.98 -12.63 -8.10
CA ALA A 170 -1.74 -12.08 -6.98
C ALA A 170 -1.06 -10.81 -6.43
N ALA A 171 0.27 -10.84 -6.25
CA ALA A 171 1.05 -9.70 -5.80
C ALA A 171 0.94 -8.52 -6.78
N ALA A 172 1.14 -8.75 -8.09
CA ALA A 172 1.04 -7.72 -9.11
C ALA A 172 -0.36 -7.09 -9.19
N ILE A 173 -1.42 -7.90 -9.18
CA ILE A 173 -2.80 -7.39 -9.21
C ILE A 173 -3.10 -6.59 -7.93
N SER A 174 -2.76 -7.12 -6.76
CA SER A 174 -2.98 -6.41 -5.50
C SER A 174 -2.17 -5.12 -5.39
N ALA A 175 -0.98 -5.07 -5.99
CA ALA A 175 -0.15 -3.87 -6.07
C ALA A 175 -0.78 -2.78 -6.95
N ILE A 176 -1.35 -3.17 -8.10
CA ILE A 176 -2.11 -2.25 -8.96
C ILE A 176 -3.33 -1.71 -8.21
N MET A 177 -4.08 -2.58 -7.54
CA MET A 177 -5.22 -2.18 -6.71
C MET A 177 -4.81 -1.19 -5.61
N PHE A 178 -3.68 -1.45 -4.94
CA PHE A 178 -3.14 -0.52 -3.94
C PHE A 178 -2.77 0.85 -4.54
N GLY A 179 -2.10 0.87 -5.70
CA GLY A 179 -1.78 2.13 -6.37
C GLY A 179 -3.02 2.91 -6.79
N VAL A 180 -4.02 2.24 -7.35
CA VAL A 180 -5.26 2.88 -7.82
C VAL A 180 -6.07 3.50 -6.68
N LEU A 181 -6.01 2.96 -5.45
CA LEU A 181 -6.69 3.55 -4.29
C LEU A 181 -6.27 5.00 -4.00
N HIS A 182 -5.05 5.39 -4.39
CA HIS A 182 -4.52 6.72 -4.13
C HIS A 182 -5.06 7.81 -5.07
N LEU A 183 -5.72 7.42 -6.18
CA LEU A 183 -6.34 8.35 -7.14
C LEU A 183 -5.38 9.43 -7.69
N ASN A 184 -4.08 9.15 -7.64
CA ASN A 184 -2.99 10.06 -7.97
C ASN A 184 -1.95 9.27 -8.77
N ILE A 185 -1.60 9.74 -9.97
CA ILE A 185 -0.72 8.98 -10.88
C ILE A 185 0.71 8.86 -10.31
N ASN A 186 1.26 9.94 -9.76
CA ASN A 186 2.60 9.93 -9.18
C ASN A 186 2.65 8.92 -8.01
N GLN A 187 1.69 9.03 -7.10
CA GLN A 187 1.59 8.16 -5.93
C GLN A 187 1.28 6.71 -6.27
N MET A 188 0.40 6.48 -7.24
CA MET A 188 0.10 5.16 -7.76
C MET A 188 1.37 4.42 -8.19
N CYS A 189 2.30 5.09 -8.89
CA CYS A 189 3.53 4.45 -9.39
C CYS A 189 4.41 3.89 -8.27
N TYR A 190 4.73 4.68 -7.24
CA TYR A 190 5.56 4.19 -6.13
C TYR A 190 4.77 3.29 -5.18
N ALA A 191 3.47 3.53 -5.01
CA ALA A 191 2.59 2.66 -4.24
C ALA A 191 2.50 1.28 -4.88
N MET A 192 2.49 1.13 -6.20
CA MET A 192 2.54 -0.19 -6.86
C MET A 192 3.82 -0.96 -6.52
N VAL A 193 4.98 -0.30 -6.50
CA VAL A 193 6.25 -0.95 -6.13
C VAL A 193 6.21 -1.43 -4.66
N LEU A 194 5.77 -0.57 -3.73
CA LEU A 194 5.55 -0.94 -2.33
C LEU A 194 4.50 -2.04 -2.18
N GLY A 195 3.40 -1.91 -2.92
CA GLY A 195 2.33 -2.86 -3.17
C GLY A 195 2.83 -4.28 -3.29
N PHE A 196 3.71 -4.45 -4.27
CA PHE A 196 4.29 -5.74 -4.62
C PHE A 196 5.19 -6.26 -3.52
N ILE A 197 6.07 -5.43 -2.96
CA ILE A 197 6.99 -5.83 -1.88
C ILE A 197 6.22 -6.25 -0.63
N PHE A 198 5.18 -5.50 -0.24
CA PHE A 198 4.36 -5.80 0.93
C PHE A 198 3.58 -7.11 0.74
N ALA A 199 3.07 -7.38 -0.46
CA ALA A 199 2.43 -8.64 -0.77
C ALA A 199 3.39 -9.83 -0.61
N LEU A 200 4.65 -9.69 -1.07
CA LEU A 200 5.68 -10.70 -0.87
C LEU A 200 6.10 -10.84 0.60
N ALA A 201 6.17 -9.74 1.36
CA ALA A 201 6.48 -9.76 2.79
C ALA A 201 5.38 -10.44 3.61
N ASN A 202 4.10 -10.19 3.27
CA ASN A 202 2.95 -10.87 3.86
C ASN A 202 2.95 -12.37 3.50
N PHE A 203 3.30 -12.73 2.26
CA PHE A 203 3.47 -14.14 1.87
C PHE A 203 4.61 -14.81 2.63
N ALA A 204 5.75 -14.14 2.80
CA ALA A 204 6.91 -14.67 3.51
C ALA A 204 6.60 -15.00 4.97
N SER A 205 5.96 -14.07 5.68
CA SER A 205 5.60 -14.24 7.11
C SER A 205 4.31 -15.03 7.33
N GLY A 206 3.42 -15.08 6.33
CA GLY A 206 2.04 -15.52 6.50
C GLY A 206 1.20 -14.57 7.36
N SER A 207 1.64 -13.32 7.55
CA SER A 207 1.03 -12.36 8.45
C SER A 207 1.04 -10.93 7.92
N ILE A 208 -0.12 -10.26 7.97
CA ILE A 208 -0.25 -8.86 7.54
C ILE A 208 0.48 -7.88 8.45
N TRP A 209 0.89 -8.30 9.65
CA TRP A 209 1.68 -7.44 10.52
C TRP A 209 3.01 -7.03 9.88
N THR A 210 3.60 -7.86 9.01
CA THR A 210 4.82 -7.46 8.31
C THR A 210 4.56 -6.28 7.38
N SER A 211 3.49 -6.31 6.59
CA SER A 211 3.18 -5.20 5.69
C SER A 211 2.67 -3.96 6.41
N ILE A 212 1.87 -4.11 7.48
CA ILE A 212 1.45 -3.00 8.36
C ILE A 212 2.66 -2.26 8.95
N ILE A 213 3.65 -2.99 9.47
CA ILE A 213 4.87 -2.39 10.02
C ILE A 213 5.64 -1.62 8.95
N MET A 214 5.85 -2.22 7.77
CA MET A 214 6.54 -1.54 6.66
C MET A 214 5.82 -0.26 6.27
N HIS A 215 4.50 -0.35 6.05
CA HIS A 215 3.67 0.76 5.62
C HIS A 215 3.67 1.88 6.67
N THR A 216 3.52 1.54 7.95
CA THR A 216 3.56 2.51 9.05
C THR A 216 4.90 3.25 9.12
N ILE A 217 6.02 2.54 8.97
CA ILE A 217 7.36 3.14 8.98
C ILE A 217 7.53 4.08 7.78
N ILE A 218 7.13 3.65 6.59
CA ILE A 218 7.23 4.44 5.35
C ILE A 218 6.38 5.71 5.46
N ASN A 219 5.12 5.59 5.91
CA ASN A 219 4.23 6.74 6.06
C ASN A 219 4.71 7.68 7.16
N SER A 220 5.23 7.16 8.28
CA SER A 220 5.82 7.99 9.33
C SER A 220 7.03 8.78 8.83
N LEU A 221 7.95 8.12 8.12
CA LEU A 221 9.14 8.77 7.57
C LEU A 221 8.78 9.78 6.48
N GLY A 222 7.86 9.41 5.58
CA GLY A 222 7.36 10.29 4.53
C GLY A 222 6.71 11.55 5.11
N TYR A 223 5.79 11.38 6.06
CA TYR A 223 5.15 12.49 6.75
C TYR A 223 6.17 13.39 7.45
N ALA A 224 7.13 12.82 8.18
CA ALA A 224 8.17 13.58 8.85
C ALA A 224 9.05 14.37 7.86
N VAL A 225 9.43 13.77 6.72
CA VAL A 225 10.21 14.45 5.68
C VAL A 225 9.45 15.64 5.11
N VAL A 226 8.16 15.48 4.80
CA VAL A 226 7.34 16.57 4.25
C VAL A 226 7.20 17.71 5.26
N MET A 227 6.88 17.40 6.52
CA MET A 227 6.78 18.43 7.57
C MET A 227 8.10 19.17 7.78
N ILE A 228 9.23 18.46 7.83
CA ILE A 228 10.55 19.11 7.96
C ILE A 228 10.84 20.02 6.75
N ALA A 229 10.52 19.57 5.54
CA ALA A 229 10.69 20.35 4.33
C ALA A 229 9.80 21.61 4.32
N GLU A 230 8.55 21.49 4.76
CA GLU A 230 7.60 22.59 4.89
C GLU A 230 8.08 23.62 5.92
N LEU A 231 8.50 23.19 7.12
CA LEU A 231 9.07 24.09 8.12
C LEU A 231 10.32 24.82 7.58
N SER A 232 11.18 24.10 6.86
CA SER A 232 12.43 24.67 6.32
C SER A 232 12.14 25.72 5.25
N THR A 233 11.24 25.43 4.30
CA THR A 233 10.86 26.35 3.22
C THR A 233 10.07 27.55 3.72
N ALA A 234 9.13 27.34 4.65
CA ALA A 234 8.39 28.42 5.31
C ALA A 234 9.33 29.39 6.06
N SER A 235 10.36 28.87 6.74
CA SER A 235 11.35 29.71 7.42
C SER A 235 12.18 30.60 6.48
N ALA A 236 12.31 30.19 5.22
CA ALA A 236 12.99 30.93 4.16
C ALA A 236 12.03 31.83 3.35
N GLY A 237 10.73 31.82 3.64
CA GLY A 237 9.71 32.53 2.86
C GLY A 237 9.46 31.94 1.47
N ILE A 238 9.77 30.65 1.28
CA ILE A 238 9.67 29.94 0.00
C ILE A 238 8.50 28.95 0.08
N ASN A 239 7.76 28.78 -1.02
CA ASN A 239 6.73 27.75 -1.13
C ASN A 239 7.35 26.37 -1.45
N LEU A 240 6.98 25.33 -0.69
CA LEU A 240 7.50 23.97 -0.87
C LEU A 240 7.11 23.36 -2.23
N GLU A 241 5.88 23.59 -2.68
CA GLU A 241 5.35 23.11 -3.96
C GLU A 241 6.13 23.75 -5.12
N GLU A 242 6.36 25.05 -5.06
CA GLU A 242 7.18 25.76 -6.06
C GLU A 242 8.62 25.22 -6.07
N THR A 243 9.21 24.98 -4.91
CA THR A 243 10.56 24.40 -4.80
C THR A 243 10.63 22.99 -5.40
N ALA A 244 9.64 22.16 -5.11
CA ALA A 244 9.56 20.80 -5.63
C ALA A 244 9.39 20.81 -7.16
N GLU A 245 8.59 21.72 -7.70
CA GLU A 245 8.39 21.87 -9.14
C GLU A 245 9.63 22.43 -9.86
N LEU A 246 10.35 23.38 -9.24
CA LEU A 246 11.64 23.84 -9.74
C LEU A 246 12.66 22.70 -9.77
N GLN A 247 12.71 21.86 -8.75
CA GLN A 247 13.60 20.70 -8.72
C GLN A 247 13.21 19.67 -9.77
N ARG A 248 11.91 19.44 -9.99
CA ARG A 248 11.39 18.51 -11.01
C ARG A 248 11.71 18.97 -12.44
N THR A 249 11.61 20.27 -12.71
CA THR A 249 11.88 20.86 -14.02
C THR A 249 13.37 21.04 -14.33
N GLN A 250 14.24 20.92 -13.32
CA GLN A 250 15.70 20.79 -13.52
C GLN A 250 16.06 19.40 -14.03
N THR A 251 15.85 19.17 -15.32
CA THR A 251 15.93 17.85 -15.97
C THR A 251 17.26 17.11 -15.74
N SER A 252 18.40 17.80 -15.72
CA SER A 252 19.71 17.13 -15.62
C SER A 252 20.00 16.55 -14.23
N SER A 253 19.74 17.30 -13.16
CA SER A 253 19.88 16.83 -11.78
C SER A 253 18.83 15.76 -11.46
N PHE A 254 17.60 15.98 -11.92
CA PHE A 254 16.48 15.07 -11.69
C PHE A 254 16.69 13.69 -12.33
N LEU A 255 17.10 13.65 -13.61
CA LEU A 255 17.42 12.39 -14.30
C LEU A 255 18.64 11.69 -13.69
N MET A 256 19.64 12.45 -13.24
CA MET A 256 20.80 11.87 -12.56
C MET A 256 20.40 11.18 -11.25
N THR A 257 19.55 11.82 -10.43
CA THR A 257 19.00 11.19 -9.21
C THR A 257 18.23 9.91 -9.54
N GLY A 258 17.39 9.93 -10.57
CA GLY A 258 16.67 8.75 -11.04
C GLY A 258 17.59 7.60 -11.45
N LEU A 259 18.65 7.88 -12.21
CA LEU A 259 19.62 6.89 -12.65
C LEU A 259 20.38 6.26 -11.47
N VAL A 260 20.85 7.07 -10.52
CA VAL A 260 21.54 6.59 -9.33
C VAL A 260 20.63 5.67 -8.51
N LEU A 261 19.37 6.09 -8.28
CA LEU A 261 18.39 5.27 -7.57
C LEU A 261 18.06 3.98 -8.30
N PHE A 262 17.99 4.00 -9.64
CA PHE A 262 17.76 2.80 -10.44
C PHE A 262 18.89 1.77 -10.28
N VAL A 263 20.15 2.22 -10.33
CA VAL A 263 21.31 1.33 -10.14
C VAL A 263 21.32 0.73 -8.73
N ILE A 264 21.08 1.55 -7.69
CA ILE A 264 20.99 1.08 -6.31
C ILE A 264 19.83 0.08 -6.14
N SER A 265 18.70 0.34 -6.81
CA SER A 265 17.50 -0.51 -6.76
C SER A 265 17.77 -1.93 -7.26
N ILE A 266 18.64 -2.12 -8.26
CA ILE A 266 19.02 -3.45 -8.75
C ILE A 266 19.71 -4.26 -7.63
N GLY A 267 20.66 -3.65 -6.92
CA GLY A 267 21.33 -4.29 -5.78
C GLY A 267 20.37 -4.58 -4.64
N CYS A 268 19.51 -3.61 -4.31
CA CYS A 268 18.49 -3.76 -3.27
C CYS A 268 17.46 -4.84 -3.60
N ALA A 269 17.07 -5.03 -4.85
CA ALA A 269 16.13 -6.08 -5.25
C ALA A 269 16.67 -7.49 -4.94
N PHE A 270 17.97 -7.73 -5.12
CA PHE A 270 18.61 -8.99 -4.74
C PHE A 270 18.59 -9.18 -3.22
N LEU A 271 18.93 -8.14 -2.46
CA LEU A 271 18.91 -8.18 -0.99
C LEU A 271 17.49 -8.37 -0.44
N ILE A 272 16.48 -7.73 -1.04
CA ILE A 272 15.06 -7.90 -0.71
C ILE A 272 14.68 -9.39 -0.79
N LYS A 273 15.04 -10.08 -1.88
CA LYS A 273 14.77 -11.52 -2.03
C LYS A 273 15.41 -12.33 -0.90
N MET A 274 16.66 -12.02 -0.54
CA MET A 274 17.34 -12.70 0.57
C MET A 274 16.66 -12.44 1.93
N VAL A 275 16.23 -11.21 2.20
CA VAL A 275 15.53 -10.85 3.44
C VAL A 275 14.15 -11.50 3.51
N LEU A 276 13.41 -11.56 2.40
CA LEU A 276 12.15 -12.31 2.32
C LEU A 276 12.34 -13.79 2.66
N LYS A 277 13.40 -14.43 2.15
CA LYS A 277 13.75 -15.80 2.54
C LYS A 277 14.05 -15.91 4.03
N LYS A 278 14.77 -14.94 4.62
CA LYS A 278 15.05 -14.93 6.07
C LYS A 278 13.80 -14.74 6.93
N ILE A 279 12.83 -13.93 6.47
CA ILE A 279 11.50 -13.82 7.10
C ILE A 279 10.80 -15.18 7.05
N ALA A 280 10.75 -15.83 5.88
CA ALA A 280 10.11 -17.13 5.70
C ALA A 280 10.72 -18.22 6.61
N VAL A 281 12.05 -18.31 6.67
CA VAL A 281 12.76 -19.20 7.60
C VAL A 281 12.43 -18.84 9.05
N SER A 282 12.40 -17.55 9.39
CA SER A 282 12.10 -17.09 10.75
C SER A 282 10.70 -17.46 11.19
N GLU A 283 9.72 -17.55 10.28
CA GLU A 283 8.34 -17.93 10.58
C GLU A 283 8.02 -19.42 10.29
N ASN A 284 9.03 -20.23 9.96
CA ASN A 284 8.86 -21.64 9.56
C ASN A 284 7.91 -21.83 8.35
N ASN A 285 7.86 -20.89 7.42
CA ASN A 285 7.01 -20.94 6.24
C ASN A 285 7.75 -21.61 5.07
N GLN A 286 7.67 -22.93 4.97
CA GLN A 286 8.41 -23.72 3.97
C GLN A 286 8.03 -23.35 2.52
N GLU A 287 6.75 -23.11 2.25
CA GLU A 287 6.27 -22.67 0.93
C GLU A 287 7.02 -21.41 0.47
N ALA A 288 7.20 -20.44 1.38
CA ALA A 288 7.91 -19.22 1.06
C ALA A 288 9.44 -19.39 0.97
N VAL A 289 10.02 -20.34 1.72
CA VAL A 289 11.47 -20.66 1.65
C VAL A 289 11.85 -21.27 0.29
N GLU A 290 10.95 -22.04 -0.32
CA GLU A 290 11.15 -22.63 -1.65
C GLU A 290 11.04 -21.58 -2.77
N VAL A 291 10.21 -20.56 -2.57
CA VAL A 291 10.01 -19.47 -3.55
C VAL A 291 11.17 -18.47 -3.58
N PHE A 292 11.69 -18.08 -2.40
CA PHE A 292 12.75 -17.06 -2.27
C PHE A 292 14.14 -17.66 -2.13
#